data_AF-A0A956EYR7-F1
#
_entry.id   AF-A0A956EYR7-F1
#
_cell.length_a   1.000
_cell.length_b   1.000
_cell.length_c   1.000
_cell.angle_alpha   90.00
_cell.angle_beta   90.00
_cell.angle_gamma   90.00
#
_symmetry.space_group_name_H-M   'P 1'
#
loop_
_entity.id
_entity.type
_entity.pdbx_description
1 polymer ?
#
loop_
_entity_poly.entity_id
_entity_poly.type
_entity_poly.pdbx_seq_one_letter_code
_entity_poly.pdbx_strand_id
1 'polypeptide(L)'
;DDHGYGFDNIADVLSVSPSQLELYERAADLLLAEALALPAPDAELSQIEAETLTGSVGAATANAWNLWAEGELGATFSLPSDGRYIVSARVWQQAAGADPAKANLSVGSVDLGAFDVNATSDAPQVISGEAELSGGSKVVSVRFENDYFDQASGDDRNLYVDWLQIEGPFGLSAPSNAQRDAIVSCDIQAEGESCARQVLSDFGKRAWRRPLTSEDVEQLMGLYQVAIDEGQDPNTGLTLALKGLLLSSQFIFRVELDPEPASLEPHALGEYELASRLSYFLWSSTPDDELLNAADDGLLSDPGTLEQQVRRMLGDPRSSALVENFAGQWLFIRALDAHELDTNYLRDYDDALRESLRQEMQLFFEDFLKENRPIAELLTANYSYLDKRLAKHYGVQTSGAGFQRVDFEAGGPAQRGGLLRQAGLLTVTSYPTRTSPVKRGKWVLEQLLCSAPPPPPADVETDITSEDIAGKTLREVLE
;
A
#
# COMPACT_ATOMS: atom_id res chain seq x y z
N ASP A 1 -1.84 10.22 21.74
CA ASP A 1 -0.67 9.51 21.23
C ASP A 1 0.03 8.95 22.45
N ASP A 2 -0.13 7.65 22.65
CA ASP A 2 0.39 6.97 23.84
C ASP A 2 1.88 6.70 23.58
N HIS A 3 2.75 7.52 24.16
CA HIS A 3 4.20 7.34 24.09
C HIS A 3 4.72 6.83 25.44
N GLY A 4 5.46 5.72 25.41
CA GLY A 4 6.23 5.20 26.54
C GLY A 4 7.63 5.76 26.46
N TYR A 5 8.08 6.50 27.48
CA TYR A 5 9.42 7.11 27.51
C TYR A 5 9.79 7.96 26.27
N GLY A 6 8.80 8.54 25.60
CA GLY A 6 8.99 9.34 24.38
C GLY A 6 9.06 8.53 23.08
N PHE A 7 8.79 7.23 23.11
CA PHE A 7 8.73 6.36 21.94
C PHE A 7 7.34 5.69 21.80
N ASP A 8 6.87 5.52 20.57
CA ASP A 8 5.58 4.95 20.18
C ASP A 8 5.58 3.43 20.00
N ASN A 9 6.74 2.78 20.16
CA ASN A 9 6.93 1.35 19.91
C ASN A 9 7.29 0.54 21.17
N ILE A 10 6.98 1.08 22.36
CA ILE A 10 7.24 0.44 23.65
C ILE A 10 6.00 -0.35 24.09
N ALA A 11 6.21 -1.60 24.51
CA ALA A 11 5.14 -2.53 24.83
C ALA A 11 4.19 -2.07 25.95
N ASP A 12 4.61 -1.14 26.82
CA ASP A 12 3.81 -0.61 27.94
C ASP A 12 2.65 0.29 27.50
N VAL A 13 2.74 0.86 26.30
CA VAL A 13 1.74 1.75 25.70
C VAL A 13 1.09 1.18 24.43
N LEU A 14 1.61 0.06 23.91
CA LEU A 14 1.05 -0.58 22.72
C LEU A 14 -0.24 -1.33 23.05
N SER A 15 -1.30 -0.98 22.34
CA SER A 15 -2.57 -1.72 22.36
C SER A 15 -3.13 -1.88 20.96
N VAL A 16 -3.89 -2.95 20.76
CA VAL A 16 -4.62 -3.21 19.51
C VAL A 16 -6.10 -3.26 19.83
N SER A 17 -6.83 -2.26 19.35
CA SER A 17 -8.29 -2.19 19.39
C SER A 17 -8.92 -3.11 18.35
N PRO A 18 -10.19 -3.52 18.54
CA PRO A 18 -10.93 -4.27 17.52
C PRO A 18 -10.93 -3.58 16.15
N SER A 19 -11.10 -2.25 16.12
CA SER A 19 -11.07 -1.48 14.86
C SER A 19 -9.71 -1.50 14.18
N GLN A 20 -8.61 -1.58 14.93
CA GLN A 20 -7.28 -1.76 14.33
C GLN A 20 -7.13 -3.16 13.71
N LEU A 21 -7.68 -4.21 14.33
CA LEU A 21 -7.67 -5.56 13.74
C LEU A 21 -8.48 -5.60 12.44
N GLU A 22 -9.64 -4.95 12.38
CA GLU A 22 -10.42 -4.83 11.13
C GLU A 22 -9.62 -4.11 10.02
N LEU A 23 -8.82 -3.10 10.39
CA LEU A 23 -7.94 -2.42 9.44
C LEU A 23 -6.78 -3.31 8.98
N TYR A 24 -6.17 -4.10 9.87
CA TYR A 24 -5.16 -5.09 9.50
C TYR A 24 -5.73 -6.17 8.58
N GLU A 25 -6.94 -6.67 8.87
CA GLU A 25 -7.64 -7.63 8.02
C GLU A 25 -7.87 -7.08 6.62
N ARG A 26 -8.40 -5.86 6.53
CA ARG A 26 -8.61 -5.18 5.26
C ARG A 26 -7.30 -4.96 4.50
N ALA A 27 -6.22 -4.58 5.20
CA ALA A 27 -4.91 -4.42 4.59
C ALA A 27 -4.38 -5.75 4.05
N ALA A 28 -4.52 -6.84 4.81
CA ALA A 28 -4.14 -8.18 4.36
C ALA A 28 -4.93 -8.60 3.12
N ASP A 29 -6.24 -8.37 3.08
CA ASP A 29 -7.09 -8.67 1.92
C ASP A 29 -6.62 -7.91 0.67
N LEU A 30 -6.37 -6.61 0.79
CA LEU A 30 -5.92 -5.78 -0.34
C LEU A 30 -4.54 -6.22 -0.83
N LEU A 31 -3.59 -6.44 0.09
CA LEU A 31 -2.23 -6.85 -0.26
C LEU A 31 -2.19 -8.24 -0.88
N LEU A 32 -2.97 -9.19 -0.38
CA LEU A 32 -3.03 -10.53 -0.95
C LEU A 32 -3.77 -10.55 -2.28
N ALA A 33 -4.84 -9.77 -2.43
CA ALA A 33 -5.53 -9.63 -3.71
C ALA A 33 -4.60 -9.08 -4.81
N GLU A 34 -3.73 -8.13 -4.47
CA GLU A 34 -2.71 -7.58 -5.38
C GLU A 34 -1.57 -8.58 -5.62
N ALA A 35 -0.93 -9.04 -4.54
CA ALA A 35 0.29 -9.85 -4.61
C ALA A 35 0.04 -11.27 -5.13
N LEU A 36 -1.15 -11.83 -4.92
CA LEU A 36 -1.54 -13.14 -5.43
C LEU A 36 -2.49 -13.07 -6.61
N ALA A 37 -2.74 -11.87 -7.16
CA ALA A 37 -3.57 -11.69 -8.34
C ALA A 37 -3.14 -12.68 -9.41
N LEU A 38 -4.04 -13.62 -9.72
CA LEU A 38 -3.85 -14.44 -10.88
C LEU A 38 -4.12 -13.56 -12.10
N PRO A 39 -3.23 -13.58 -13.09
CA PRO A 39 -3.54 -12.98 -14.36
C PRO A 39 -4.83 -13.59 -14.91
N ALA A 40 -5.79 -12.74 -15.33
CA ALA A 40 -7.18 -13.10 -15.66
C ALA A 40 -7.28 -14.50 -16.31
N PRO A 41 -7.70 -15.53 -15.54
CA PRO A 41 -7.50 -16.92 -15.95
C PRO A 41 -8.68 -17.52 -16.73
N ASP A 42 -9.86 -16.91 -16.75
CA ASP A 42 -11.05 -17.47 -17.41
C ASP A 42 -11.78 -16.44 -18.27
N ALA A 43 -12.25 -16.88 -19.44
CA ALA A 43 -13.07 -16.07 -20.32
C ALA A 43 -14.40 -15.74 -19.62
N GLU A 44 -14.69 -14.45 -19.41
CA GLU A 44 -15.96 -14.03 -18.84
C GLU A 44 -17.07 -14.19 -19.88
N LEU A 45 -18.17 -14.84 -19.49
CA LEU A 45 -19.37 -14.97 -20.30
C LEU A 45 -20.40 -13.91 -19.87
N SER A 46 -20.76 -13.02 -20.77
CA SER A 46 -21.86 -12.06 -20.58
C SER A 46 -22.93 -12.28 -21.63
N GLN A 47 -24.19 -12.43 -21.20
CA GLN A 47 -25.35 -12.61 -22.07
C GLN A 47 -26.45 -11.61 -21.72
N ILE A 48 -27.13 -11.07 -22.74
CA ILE A 48 -28.30 -10.22 -22.58
C ILE A 48 -29.44 -10.76 -23.45
N GLU A 49 -30.59 -11.02 -22.82
CA GLU A 49 -31.81 -11.47 -23.50
C GLU A 49 -32.41 -10.36 -24.37
N ALA A 50 -32.73 -10.69 -25.61
CA ALA A 50 -33.09 -9.75 -26.65
C ALA A 50 -34.46 -9.10 -26.46
N GLU A 51 -35.41 -9.76 -25.79
CA GLU A 51 -36.72 -9.18 -25.47
C GLU A 51 -36.62 -7.98 -24.50
N THR A 52 -35.47 -7.79 -23.84
CA THR A 52 -35.21 -6.64 -22.95
C THR A 52 -34.61 -5.43 -23.68
N LEU A 53 -34.23 -5.61 -24.95
CA LEU A 53 -33.53 -4.60 -25.74
C LEU A 53 -34.51 -3.65 -26.46
N THR A 54 -33.96 -2.73 -27.25
CA THR A 54 -34.73 -1.88 -28.16
C THR A 54 -34.03 -1.85 -29.51
N GLY A 55 -34.65 -2.46 -30.52
CA GLY A 55 -34.15 -2.45 -31.90
C GLY A 55 -34.57 -1.20 -32.67
N SER A 56 -33.94 -0.96 -33.82
CA SER A 56 -34.33 0.11 -34.76
C SER A 56 -35.71 -0.12 -35.39
N VAL A 57 -36.12 -1.39 -35.43
CA VAL A 57 -37.39 -1.89 -35.95
C VAL A 57 -37.77 -3.14 -35.17
N GLY A 58 -39.02 -3.59 -35.32
CA GLY A 58 -39.47 -4.79 -34.63
C GLY A 58 -40.09 -4.54 -33.27
N ALA A 59 -40.35 -5.64 -32.56
CA ALA A 59 -40.81 -5.61 -31.18
C ALA A 59 -40.39 -6.89 -30.44
N ALA A 60 -40.32 -6.77 -29.11
CA ALA A 60 -40.18 -7.92 -28.23
C ALA A 60 -41.39 -8.86 -28.35
N THR A 61 -41.08 -10.15 -28.32
CA THR A 61 -42.02 -11.27 -28.16
C THR A 61 -41.76 -11.93 -26.81
N ALA A 62 -42.32 -13.12 -26.56
CA ALA A 62 -42.15 -13.79 -25.26
C ALA A 62 -40.69 -14.14 -24.94
N ASN A 63 -39.90 -14.58 -25.93
CA ASN A 63 -38.54 -15.10 -25.73
C ASN A 63 -37.54 -14.61 -26.81
N ALA A 64 -37.84 -13.49 -27.47
CA ALA A 64 -36.99 -12.94 -28.53
C ALA A 64 -37.46 -11.55 -28.97
N TRP A 65 -36.58 -10.82 -29.64
CA TRP A 65 -36.94 -9.66 -30.45
C TRP A 65 -37.22 -10.07 -31.91
N ASN A 66 -38.36 -9.64 -32.45
CA ASN A 66 -38.75 -9.89 -33.84
C ASN A 66 -38.41 -8.68 -34.72
N LEU A 67 -37.42 -8.79 -35.60
CA LEU A 67 -37.13 -7.83 -36.67
C LEU A 67 -37.96 -8.19 -37.91
N TRP A 68 -39.00 -7.41 -38.20
CA TRP A 68 -39.92 -7.61 -39.32
C TRP A 68 -39.62 -6.79 -40.58
N ALA A 69 -38.48 -6.10 -40.59
CA ALA A 69 -37.95 -5.37 -41.74
C ALA A 69 -36.45 -5.13 -41.52
N GLU A 70 -35.74 -4.66 -42.54
CA GLU A 70 -34.31 -4.33 -42.43
C GLU A 70 -34.05 -3.37 -41.26
N GLY A 71 -33.15 -3.78 -40.37
CA GLY A 71 -32.85 -3.03 -39.16
C GLY A 71 -31.92 -3.79 -38.22
N GLU A 72 -31.63 -3.17 -37.09
CA GLU A 72 -30.56 -3.58 -36.18
C GLU A 72 -31.07 -3.67 -34.74
N LEU A 73 -30.58 -4.68 -34.03
CA LEU A 73 -30.76 -4.86 -32.60
C LEU A 73 -29.37 -4.95 -31.96
N GLY A 74 -29.11 -4.15 -30.93
CA GLY A 74 -27.83 -4.17 -30.25
C GLY A 74 -27.90 -3.97 -28.74
N ALA A 75 -26.85 -4.39 -28.05
CA ALA A 75 -26.68 -4.27 -26.61
C ALA A 75 -25.25 -3.87 -26.26
N THR A 76 -25.09 -3.11 -25.17
CA THR A 76 -23.78 -2.68 -24.68
C THR A 76 -23.22 -3.69 -23.68
N PHE A 77 -22.01 -4.18 -23.94
CA PHE A 77 -21.22 -5.02 -23.06
C PHE A 77 -20.01 -4.25 -22.54
N SER A 78 -19.58 -4.54 -21.30
CA SER A 78 -18.37 -3.98 -20.70
C SER A 78 -17.27 -5.04 -20.73
N LEU A 79 -16.21 -4.80 -21.51
CA LEU A 79 -15.11 -5.74 -21.66
C LEU A 79 -14.03 -5.42 -20.62
N PRO A 80 -13.54 -6.41 -19.85
CA PRO A 80 -12.62 -6.16 -18.73
C PRO A 80 -11.22 -5.72 -19.17
N SER A 81 -10.75 -6.13 -20.35
CA SER A 81 -9.42 -5.77 -20.87
C SER A 81 -9.32 -5.97 -22.39
N ASP A 82 -8.16 -5.70 -22.97
CA ASP A 82 -7.88 -5.96 -24.38
C ASP A 82 -7.64 -7.48 -24.58
N GLY A 83 -8.15 -8.06 -25.66
CA GLY A 83 -7.87 -9.44 -26.02
C GLY A 83 -8.83 -10.03 -27.05
N ARG A 84 -8.79 -11.35 -27.19
CA ARG A 84 -9.59 -12.10 -28.16
C ARG A 84 -10.94 -12.47 -27.58
N TYR A 85 -12.04 -12.15 -28.26
CA TYR A 85 -13.39 -12.44 -27.80
C TYR A 85 -14.17 -13.23 -28.84
N ILE A 86 -15.05 -14.10 -28.36
CA ILE A 86 -16.09 -14.75 -29.18
C ILE A 86 -17.40 -14.01 -28.93
N VAL A 87 -18.01 -13.49 -29.98
CA VAL A 87 -19.32 -12.85 -29.94
C VAL A 87 -20.31 -13.75 -30.62
N SER A 88 -21.49 -13.92 -30.04
CA SER A 88 -22.52 -14.81 -30.58
C SER A 88 -23.93 -14.26 -30.39
N ALA A 89 -24.85 -14.75 -31.22
CA ALA A 89 -26.28 -14.49 -31.09
C ALA A 89 -27.06 -15.76 -31.42
N ARG A 90 -28.11 -16.05 -30.64
CA ARG A 90 -29.07 -17.11 -30.96
C ARG A 90 -30.22 -16.53 -31.76
N VAL A 91 -30.44 -17.08 -32.96
CA VAL A 91 -31.37 -16.53 -33.94
C VAL A 91 -32.20 -17.61 -34.63
N TRP A 92 -33.36 -17.24 -35.17
CA TRP A 92 -34.14 -18.06 -36.09
C TRP A 92 -34.95 -17.16 -37.03
N GLN A 93 -35.60 -17.74 -38.04
CA GLN A 93 -36.42 -17.00 -38.99
C GLN A 93 -37.90 -17.40 -38.95
N GLN A 94 -38.74 -16.47 -39.38
CA GLN A 94 -39.98 -16.79 -40.07
C GLN A 94 -39.68 -16.76 -41.57
N ALA A 95 -39.72 -17.91 -42.22
CA ALA A 95 -39.33 -18.04 -43.62
C ALA A 95 -40.40 -17.47 -44.56
N ALA A 96 -39.98 -16.64 -45.51
CA ALA A 96 -40.76 -16.20 -46.66
C ALA A 96 -39.84 -15.91 -47.86
N GLY A 97 -40.39 -16.02 -49.08
CA GLY A 97 -39.63 -15.87 -50.31
C GLY A 97 -38.68 -17.03 -50.60
N ALA A 98 -37.74 -16.83 -51.53
CA ALA A 98 -36.81 -17.87 -52.00
C ALA A 98 -35.53 -18.01 -51.15
N ASP A 99 -35.17 -16.97 -50.40
CA ASP A 99 -33.95 -16.90 -49.60
C ASP A 99 -34.25 -17.01 -48.10
N PRO A 100 -33.32 -17.54 -47.29
CA PRO A 100 -33.40 -17.42 -45.83
C PRO A 100 -33.17 -15.98 -45.37
N ALA A 101 -33.55 -15.65 -44.13
CA ALA A 101 -33.15 -14.39 -43.50
C ALA A 101 -31.63 -14.30 -43.38
N LYS A 102 -31.08 -13.11 -43.63
CA LYS A 102 -29.64 -12.81 -43.55
C LYS A 102 -29.39 -11.92 -42.35
N ALA A 103 -28.58 -12.41 -41.43
CA ALA A 103 -28.19 -11.72 -40.21
C ALA A 103 -26.70 -11.37 -40.27
N ASN A 104 -26.35 -10.09 -40.14
CA ASN A 104 -24.97 -9.66 -39.95
C ASN A 104 -24.68 -9.43 -38.47
N LEU A 105 -23.60 -10.03 -37.96
CA LEU A 105 -23.16 -9.88 -36.58
C LEU A 105 -21.97 -8.91 -36.52
N SER A 106 -21.98 -7.97 -35.59
CA SER A 106 -20.90 -7.00 -35.42
C SER A 106 -20.67 -6.63 -33.96
N VAL A 107 -19.47 -6.12 -33.67
CA VAL A 107 -19.10 -5.57 -32.35
C VAL A 107 -18.33 -4.26 -32.52
N GLY A 108 -18.93 -3.14 -32.07
CA GLY A 108 -18.42 -1.80 -32.31
C GLY A 108 -18.33 -1.50 -33.81
N SER A 109 -17.10 -1.34 -34.33
CA SER A 109 -16.85 -1.14 -35.77
C SER A 109 -16.38 -2.41 -36.49
N VAL A 110 -16.31 -3.55 -35.79
CA VAL A 110 -15.82 -4.81 -36.34
C VAL A 110 -16.99 -5.63 -36.87
N ASP A 111 -16.98 -5.91 -38.16
CA ASP A 111 -17.92 -6.83 -38.82
C ASP A 111 -17.45 -8.28 -38.62
N LEU A 112 -18.28 -9.11 -38.01
CA LEU A 112 -18.00 -10.52 -37.71
C LEU A 112 -18.59 -11.47 -38.76
N GLY A 113 -19.33 -10.95 -39.74
CA GLY A 113 -19.82 -11.69 -40.89
C GLY A 113 -21.34 -11.71 -41.02
N ALA A 114 -21.79 -12.03 -42.24
CA ALA A 114 -23.18 -12.27 -42.58
C ALA A 114 -23.48 -13.77 -42.62
N PHE A 115 -24.63 -14.16 -42.05
CA PHE A 115 -25.05 -15.54 -41.86
C PHE A 115 -26.44 -15.76 -42.45
N ASP A 116 -26.60 -16.86 -43.20
CA ASP A 116 -27.92 -17.33 -43.63
C ASP A 116 -28.62 -18.04 -42.47
N VAL A 117 -29.78 -17.53 -42.08
CA VAL A 117 -30.60 -18.02 -40.97
C VAL A 117 -31.65 -18.98 -41.48
N ASN A 118 -31.35 -20.27 -41.39
CA ASN A 118 -32.25 -21.33 -41.85
C ASN A 118 -33.09 -21.93 -40.70
N ALA A 119 -32.72 -21.66 -39.45
CA ALA A 119 -33.36 -22.17 -38.25
C ALA A 119 -34.80 -21.69 -38.07
N THR A 120 -35.60 -22.51 -37.39
CA THR A 120 -36.95 -22.17 -36.89
C THR A 120 -36.93 -22.03 -35.38
N SER A 121 -38.03 -21.55 -34.78
CA SER A 121 -38.15 -21.38 -33.33
C SER A 121 -37.96 -22.68 -32.52
N ASP A 122 -38.23 -23.85 -33.12
CA ASP A 122 -38.09 -25.14 -32.45
C ASP A 122 -36.63 -25.64 -32.40
N ALA A 123 -35.78 -25.10 -33.28
CA ALA A 123 -34.36 -25.42 -33.34
C ALA A 123 -33.53 -24.18 -33.73
N PRO A 124 -33.42 -23.18 -32.83
CA PRO A 124 -32.66 -21.95 -33.10
C PRO A 124 -31.19 -22.23 -33.43
N GLN A 125 -30.60 -21.42 -34.29
CA GLN A 125 -29.17 -21.48 -34.59
C GLN A 125 -28.39 -20.45 -33.78
N VAL A 126 -27.13 -20.74 -33.46
CA VAL A 126 -26.20 -19.77 -32.91
C VAL A 126 -25.26 -19.34 -34.02
N ILE A 127 -25.24 -18.03 -34.31
CA ILE A 127 -24.23 -17.41 -35.18
C ILE A 127 -23.14 -16.83 -34.30
N SER A 128 -21.88 -16.94 -34.71
CA SER A 128 -20.75 -16.45 -33.92
C SER A 128 -19.58 -15.99 -34.78
N GLY A 129 -18.79 -15.09 -34.23
CA GLY A 129 -17.53 -14.65 -34.81
C GLY A 129 -16.52 -14.27 -33.73
N GLU A 130 -15.25 -14.28 -34.11
CA GLU A 130 -14.13 -14.01 -33.22
C GLU A 130 -13.44 -12.68 -33.60
N ALA A 131 -13.08 -11.87 -32.61
CA ALA A 131 -12.36 -10.63 -32.83
C ALA A 131 -11.40 -10.27 -31.70
N GLU A 132 -10.29 -9.63 -32.06
CA GLU A 132 -9.43 -8.92 -31.12
C GLU A 132 -10.07 -7.56 -30.78
N LEU A 133 -10.43 -7.34 -29.52
CA LEU A 133 -11.13 -6.15 -29.05
C LEU A 133 -10.35 -5.47 -27.94
N SER A 134 -10.41 -4.14 -27.89
CA SER A 134 -9.97 -3.40 -26.72
C SER A 134 -10.99 -3.50 -25.58
N GLY A 135 -10.54 -3.36 -24.34
CA GLY A 135 -11.38 -3.25 -23.17
C GLY A 135 -12.29 -2.02 -23.20
N GLY A 136 -13.23 -1.97 -22.25
CA GLY A 136 -14.24 -0.93 -22.12
C GLY A 136 -15.57 -1.28 -22.79
N SER A 137 -16.45 -0.30 -22.96
CA SER A 137 -17.80 -0.54 -23.49
C SER A 137 -17.82 -0.79 -24.99
N LYS A 138 -18.42 -1.90 -25.43
CA LYS A 138 -18.66 -2.24 -26.84
C LYS A 138 -20.14 -2.52 -27.07
N VAL A 139 -20.64 -2.18 -28.25
CA VAL A 139 -22.00 -2.55 -28.67
C VAL A 139 -21.90 -3.79 -29.55
N VAL A 140 -22.57 -4.87 -29.16
CA VAL A 140 -22.78 -6.05 -30.01
C VAL A 140 -24.11 -5.87 -30.72
N SER A 141 -24.12 -6.07 -32.04
CA SER A 141 -25.31 -5.84 -32.88
C SER A 141 -25.57 -7.00 -33.84
N VAL A 142 -26.85 -7.32 -34.03
CA VAL A 142 -27.37 -8.17 -35.12
C VAL A 142 -28.22 -7.31 -36.04
N ARG A 143 -27.88 -7.31 -37.34
CA ARG A 143 -28.63 -6.60 -38.39
C ARG A 143 -29.32 -7.57 -39.32
N PHE A 144 -30.62 -7.38 -39.57
CA PHE A 144 -31.39 -8.08 -40.59
C PHE A 144 -31.23 -7.36 -41.94
N GLU A 145 -30.76 -8.07 -42.98
CA GLU A 145 -30.26 -7.45 -44.22
C GLU A 145 -31.10 -7.67 -45.47
N ASN A 146 -32.10 -8.55 -45.44
CA ASN A 146 -32.86 -8.93 -46.63
C ASN A 146 -34.35 -9.11 -46.33
N ASP A 147 -35.01 -8.00 -46.03
CA ASP A 147 -36.45 -7.98 -45.84
C ASP A 147 -37.19 -8.53 -47.08
N TYR A 148 -38.31 -9.20 -46.85
CA TYR A 148 -39.20 -9.68 -47.89
C TYR A 148 -40.64 -9.67 -47.38
N PHE A 149 -41.49 -8.94 -48.08
CA PHE A 149 -42.92 -8.90 -47.82
C PHE A 149 -43.72 -9.04 -49.11
N ASP A 150 -44.57 -10.07 -49.18
CA ASP A 150 -45.55 -10.25 -50.26
C ASP A 150 -46.92 -9.77 -49.81
N GLN A 151 -47.38 -8.64 -50.37
CA GLN A 151 -48.66 -8.04 -50.00
C GLN A 151 -49.88 -8.91 -50.37
N ALA A 152 -49.77 -9.79 -51.37
CA ALA A 152 -50.90 -10.60 -51.84
C ALA A 152 -51.10 -11.87 -50.99
N SER A 153 -50.02 -12.54 -50.59
CA SER A 153 -50.09 -13.71 -49.71
C SER A 153 -50.03 -13.34 -48.21
N GLY A 154 -49.47 -12.18 -47.88
CA GLY A 154 -49.14 -11.79 -46.51
C GLY A 154 -47.90 -12.49 -45.96
N ASP A 155 -47.12 -13.16 -46.82
CA ASP A 155 -45.88 -13.80 -46.41
C ASP A 155 -44.83 -12.74 -46.09
N ASP A 156 -44.20 -12.90 -44.93
CA ASP A 156 -43.29 -11.91 -44.34
C ASP A 156 -42.06 -12.63 -43.78
N ARG A 157 -40.88 -12.19 -44.18
CA ARG A 157 -39.61 -12.76 -43.73
C ARG A 157 -39.12 -11.98 -42.53
N ASN A 158 -39.08 -12.65 -41.39
CA ASN A 158 -38.68 -12.02 -40.15
C ASN A 158 -37.45 -12.71 -39.55
N LEU A 159 -36.59 -11.92 -38.91
CA LEU A 159 -35.46 -12.40 -38.12
C LEU A 159 -35.78 -12.26 -36.64
N TYR A 160 -35.68 -13.36 -35.91
CA TYR A 160 -35.80 -13.38 -34.46
C TYR A 160 -34.43 -13.49 -33.83
N VAL A 161 -34.18 -12.66 -32.83
CA VAL A 161 -32.97 -12.70 -32.00
C VAL A 161 -33.40 -13.01 -30.57
N ASP A 162 -32.81 -14.04 -29.97
CA ASP A 162 -33.12 -14.52 -28.63
C ASP A 162 -32.23 -13.87 -27.59
N TRP A 163 -30.92 -13.91 -27.81
CA TRP A 163 -29.93 -13.25 -26.96
C TRP A 163 -28.72 -12.81 -27.77
N LEU A 164 -27.98 -11.87 -27.20
CA LEU A 164 -26.62 -11.49 -27.60
C LEU A 164 -25.66 -11.90 -26.48
N GLN A 165 -24.50 -12.43 -26.85
CA GLN A 165 -23.50 -12.94 -25.90
C GLN A 165 -22.08 -12.54 -26.34
N ILE A 166 -21.23 -12.27 -25.37
CA ILE A 166 -19.79 -12.12 -25.56
C ILE A 166 -19.04 -12.96 -24.52
N GLU A 167 -18.02 -13.67 -24.98
CA GLU A 167 -17.16 -14.53 -24.17
C GLU A 167 -15.69 -14.14 -24.39
N GLY A 168 -14.94 -13.92 -23.31
CA GLY A 168 -13.51 -13.57 -23.38
C GLY A 168 -13.06 -12.64 -22.24
N PRO A 169 -11.82 -12.15 -22.25
CA PRO A 169 -10.80 -12.33 -23.29
C PRO A 169 -10.13 -13.71 -23.22
N PHE A 170 -9.89 -14.32 -24.38
CA PHE A 170 -9.13 -15.55 -24.54
C PHE A 170 -7.67 -15.26 -24.89
N GLY A 171 -6.78 -16.20 -24.56
CA GLY A 171 -5.39 -16.16 -25.01
C GLY A 171 -4.57 -15.02 -24.39
N LEU A 172 -5.02 -14.44 -23.28
CA LEU A 172 -4.19 -13.58 -22.47
C LEU A 172 -2.98 -14.39 -22.00
N SER A 173 -1.79 -14.01 -22.45
CA SER A 173 -0.57 -14.38 -21.74
C SER A 173 -0.64 -13.69 -20.40
N ALA A 174 -0.67 -14.48 -19.35
CA ALA A 174 -0.63 -14.03 -17.99
C ALA A 174 0.37 -12.86 -17.80
N PRO A 175 -0.05 -11.61 -17.48
CA PRO A 175 0.92 -10.62 -17.03
C PRO A 175 1.70 -11.21 -15.86
N SER A 176 3.04 -11.15 -15.94
CA SER A 176 3.92 -11.64 -14.89
C SER A 176 3.62 -10.89 -13.60
N ASN A 177 3.11 -11.58 -12.59
CA ASN A 177 2.97 -11.02 -11.26
C ASN A 177 4.25 -11.32 -10.49
N ALA A 178 5.23 -10.42 -10.57
CA ALA A 178 6.54 -10.61 -9.95
C ALA A 178 6.45 -10.76 -8.42
N GLN A 179 5.44 -10.16 -7.77
CA GLN A 179 5.19 -10.36 -6.35
C GLN A 179 4.71 -11.78 -6.08
N ARG A 180 3.77 -12.28 -6.91
CA ARG A 180 3.32 -13.67 -6.83
C ARG A 180 4.47 -14.64 -7.05
N ASP A 181 5.29 -14.41 -8.06
CA ASP A 181 6.44 -15.28 -8.37
C ASP A 181 7.46 -15.29 -7.23
N ALA A 182 7.59 -14.19 -6.49
CA ALA A 182 8.46 -14.08 -5.32
C ALA A 182 7.88 -14.77 -4.06
N ILE A 183 6.56 -14.91 -3.95
CA ILE A 183 5.88 -15.53 -2.81
C ILE A 183 5.60 -17.02 -3.08
N VAL A 184 5.13 -17.35 -4.27
CA VAL A 184 4.65 -18.66 -4.70
C VAL A 184 5.64 -19.24 -5.70
N SER A 185 6.67 -19.92 -5.20
CA SER A 185 7.78 -20.46 -5.99
C SER A 185 7.51 -21.83 -6.66
N CYS A 186 6.28 -22.32 -6.61
CA CYS A 186 5.85 -23.65 -7.07
C CYS A 186 4.49 -23.59 -7.78
N ASP A 187 4.11 -24.66 -8.48
CA ASP A 187 2.83 -24.72 -9.18
C ASP A 187 1.72 -25.13 -8.21
N ILE A 188 1.05 -24.14 -7.62
CA ILE A 188 -0.01 -24.38 -6.63
C ILE A 188 -1.19 -25.19 -7.18
N GLN A 189 -1.46 -25.12 -8.49
CA GLN A 189 -2.59 -25.86 -9.09
C GLN A 189 -2.22 -27.32 -9.32
N ALA A 190 -0.99 -27.61 -9.75
CA ALA A 190 -0.52 -28.97 -9.95
C ALA A 190 -0.12 -29.68 -8.64
N GLU A 191 0.50 -28.96 -7.72
CA GLU A 191 1.12 -29.51 -6.51
C GLU A 191 0.23 -29.38 -5.26
N GLY A 192 -0.71 -28.43 -5.24
CA GLY A 192 -1.67 -28.26 -4.16
C GLY A 192 -1.01 -28.12 -2.78
N GLU A 193 -1.32 -29.06 -1.88
CA GLU A 193 -0.92 -28.99 -0.47
C GLU A 193 0.60 -28.89 -0.27
N SER A 194 1.41 -29.60 -1.07
CA SER A 194 2.88 -29.57 -0.90
C SER A 194 3.44 -28.19 -1.21
N CYS A 195 2.92 -27.55 -2.26
CA CYS A 195 3.31 -26.18 -2.62
C CYS A 195 2.83 -25.18 -1.56
N ALA A 196 1.60 -25.31 -1.07
CA ALA A 196 1.08 -24.43 -0.01
C ALA A 196 1.95 -24.48 1.26
N ARG A 197 2.34 -25.68 1.70
CA ARG A 197 3.21 -25.87 2.88
C ARG A 197 4.58 -25.22 2.70
N GLN A 198 5.17 -25.34 1.51
CA GLN A 198 6.45 -24.71 1.20
C GLN A 198 6.31 -23.18 1.26
N VAL A 199 5.32 -22.61 0.57
CA VAL A 199 5.08 -21.15 0.54
C VAL A 199 4.85 -20.61 1.95
N LEU A 200 4.02 -21.27 2.75
CA LEU A 200 3.75 -20.85 4.14
C LEU A 200 5.01 -20.90 5.01
N SER A 201 5.88 -21.89 4.81
CA SER A 201 7.14 -22.00 5.55
C SER A 201 8.13 -20.90 5.15
N ASP A 202 8.32 -20.69 3.85
CA ASP A 202 9.30 -19.74 3.31
C ASP A 202 8.88 -18.30 3.59
N PHE A 203 7.62 -17.96 3.28
CA PHE A 203 7.06 -16.63 3.55
C PHE A 203 6.91 -16.39 5.06
N GLY A 204 6.44 -17.41 5.79
CA GLY A 204 6.27 -17.36 7.24
C GLY A 204 7.57 -17.07 7.97
N LYS A 205 8.70 -17.62 7.50
CA LYS A 205 10.01 -17.35 8.12
C LYS A 205 10.34 -15.86 8.15
N ARG A 206 10.04 -15.13 7.07
CA ARG A 206 10.22 -13.69 7.00
C ARG A 206 9.13 -12.93 7.76
N ALA A 207 7.88 -13.36 7.64
CA ALA A 207 6.75 -12.67 8.24
C ALA A 207 6.74 -12.74 9.78
N TRP A 208 7.05 -13.90 10.34
CA TRP A 208 7.14 -14.13 11.79
C TRP A 208 8.58 -14.03 12.31
N ARG A 209 9.54 -13.76 11.40
CA ARG A 209 10.94 -13.46 11.70
C ARG A 209 11.71 -14.59 12.39
N ARG A 210 11.20 -15.81 12.27
CA ARG A 210 11.80 -17.06 12.74
C ARG A 210 11.30 -18.22 11.89
N PRO A 211 12.01 -19.35 11.80
CA PRO A 211 11.47 -20.56 11.22
C PRO A 211 10.13 -20.94 11.87
N LEU A 212 9.16 -21.29 11.04
CA LEU A 212 7.90 -21.85 11.51
C LEU A 212 8.15 -23.27 12.02
N THR A 213 7.50 -23.61 13.13
CA THR A 213 7.44 -24.98 13.61
C THR A 213 6.47 -25.79 12.75
N SER A 214 6.54 -27.12 12.82
CA SER A 214 5.56 -27.97 12.15
C SER A 214 4.13 -27.68 12.61
N GLU A 215 3.93 -27.36 13.89
CA GLU A 215 2.62 -26.98 14.43
C GLU A 215 2.11 -25.66 13.84
N ASP A 216 2.99 -24.65 13.71
CA ASP A 216 2.66 -23.38 13.06
C ASP A 216 2.13 -23.62 11.62
N VAL A 217 2.82 -24.47 10.85
CA VAL A 217 2.41 -24.80 9.48
C VAL A 217 1.09 -25.56 9.47
N GLU A 218 0.87 -26.55 10.35
CA GLU A 218 -0.40 -27.28 10.40
C GLU A 218 -1.59 -26.37 10.74
N GLN A 219 -1.42 -25.40 11.65
CA GLN A 219 -2.49 -24.44 11.98
C GLN A 219 -2.89 -23.60 10.77
N LEU A 220 -1.91 -23.14 9.98
CA LEU A 220 -2.16 -22.40 8.74
C LEU A 220 -2.76 -23.29 7.64
N MET A 221 -2.31 -24.55 7.55
CA MET A 221 -2.89 -25.54 6.64
C MET A 221 -4.34 -25.89 6.98
N GLY A 222 -4.74 -25.76 8.25
CA GLY A 222 -6.14 -25.83 8.64
C GLY A 222 -7.01 -24.80 7.92
N LEU A 223 -6.52 -23.57 7.74
CA LEU A 223 -7.22 -22.52 6.98
C LEU A 223 -7.25 -22.84 5.48
N TYR A 224 -6.15 -23.35 4.94
CA TYR A 224 -6.12 -23.85 3.56
C TYR A 224 -7.20 -24.92 3.34
N GLN A 225 -7.31 -25.89 4.26
CA GLN A 225 -8.25 -27.01 4.14
C GLN A 225 -9.71 -26.55 4.21
N VAL A 226 -10.03 -25.52 5.01
CA VAL A 226 -11.39 -24.94 5.05
C VAL A 226 -11.85 -24.52 3.65
N ALA A 227 -11.00 -23.84 2.88
CA ALA A 227 -11.35 -23.41 1.52
C ALA A 227 -11.56 -24.62 0.59
N ILE A 228 -10.70 -25.65 0.69
CA ILE A 228 -10.82 -26.87 -0.12
C ILE A 228 -12.10 -27.64 0.21
N ASP A 229 -12.47 -27.75 1.48
CA ASP A 229 -13.70 -28.41 1.92
C ASP A 229 -14.96 -27.69 1.44
N GLU A 230 -14.88 -26.37 1.22
CA GLU A 230 -15.92 -25.55 0.59
C GLU A 230 -15.91 -25.61 -0.95
N GLY A 231 -15.05 -26.44 -1.54
CA GLY A 231 -14.94 -26.64 -2.99
C GLY A 231 -14.19 -25.54 -3.72
N GLN A 232 -13.42 -24.71 -3.01
CA GLN A 232 -12.55 -23.70 -3.62
C GLN A 232 -11.26 -24.33 -4.18
N ASP A 233 -10.58 -23.60 -5.05
CA ASP A 233 -9.33 -24.04 -5.64
C ASP A 233 -8.12 -23.85 -4.69
N PRO A 234 -6.98 -24.55 -4.93
CA PRO A 234 -5.77 -24.44 -4.12
C PRO A 234 -5.20 -23.02 -3.93
N ASN A 235 -5.33 -22.13 -4.92
CA ASN A 235 -4.84 -20.75 -4.81
C ASN A 235 -5.70 -19.95 -3.82
N THR A 236 -7.01 -20.17 -3.83
CA THR A 236 -7.94 -19.58 -2.84
C THR A 236 -7.62 -20.10 -1.43
N GLY A 237 -7.33 -21.40 -1.28
CA GLY A 237 -6.87 -21.97 -0.01
C GLY A 237 -5.57 -21.36 0.50
N LEU A 238 -4.57 -21.19 -0.38
CA LEU A 238 -3.30 -20.56 -0.01
C LEU A 238 -3.49 -19.10 0.42
N THR A 239 -4.35 -18.36 -0.28
CA THR A 239 -4.68 -16.97 0.05
C THR A 239 -5.28 -16.87 1.45
N LEU A 240 -6.22 -17.76 1.81
CA LEU A 240 -6.82 -17.78 3.14
C LEU A 240 -5.79 -18.12 4.24
N ALA A 241 -4.89 -19.06 3.98
CA ALA A 241 -3.82 -19.40 4.93
C ALA A 241 -2.84 -18.23 5.14
N LEU A 242 -2.43 -17.54 4.07
CA LEU A 242 -1.58 -16.35 4.17
C LEU A 242 -2.27 -15.18 4.87
N LYS A 243 -3.59 -15.02 4.70
CA LYS A 243 -4.38 -14.06 5.48
C LYS A 243 -4.30 -14.36 6.97
N GLY A 244 -4.49 -15.62 7.36
CA GLY A 244 -4.31 -16.05 8.75
C GLY A 244 -2.90 -15.79 9.28
N LEU A 245 -1.88 -16.01 8.45
CA LEU A 245 -0.49 -15.73 8.77
C LEU A 245 -0.25 -14.24 9.07
N LEU A 246 -0.79 -13.34 8.24
CA LEU A 246 -0.69 -11.88 8.40
C LEU A 246 -1.54 -11.32 9.56
N LEU A 247 -2.56 -12.06 10.01
CA LEU A 247 -3.39 -11.66 11.17
C LEU A 247 -2.97 -12.33 12.48
N SER A 248 -1.97 -13.20 12.44
CA SER A 248 -1.40 -13.82 13.62
C SER A 248 -0.76 -12.78 14.54
N SER A 249 -0.86 -13.00 15.86
CA SER A 249 -0.11 -12.22 16.85
C SER A 249 1.40 -12.26 16.60
N GLN A 250 1.90 -13.35 16.02
CA GLN A 250 3.30 -13.52 15.64
C GLN A 250 3.72 -12.56 14.51
N PHE A 251 2.78 -12.08 13.69
CA PHE A 251 3.03 -11.07 12.66
C PHE A 251 2.82 -9.65 13.19
N ILE A 252 1.68 -9.40 13.85
CA ILE A 252 1.27 -8.07 14.33
C ILE A 252 2.20 -7.56 15.44
N PHE A 253 2.69 -8.46 16.28
CA PHE A 253 3.61 -8.14 17.37
C PHE A 253 5.01 -8.72 17.12
N ARG A 254 6.01 -8.08 17.72
CA ARG A 254 7.36 -8.63 17.86
C ARG A 254 7.43 -9.26 19.25
N VAL A 255 7.06 -10.54 19.32
CA VAL A 255 6.92 -11.24 20.60
C VAL A 255 8.27 -11.82 21.00
N GLU A 256 8.78 -11.39 22.15
CA GLU A 256 9.95 -11.97 22.85
C GLU A 256 9.40 -12.71 24.07
N LEU A 257 9.14 -14.02 23.96
CA LEU A 257 8.61 -14.82 25.06
C LEU A 257 9.77 -15.40 25.89
N ASP A 258 9.83 -15.02 27.16
CA ASP A 258 10.80 -15.59 28.09
C ASP A 258 10.52 -17.10 28.28
N PRO A 259 11.50 -17.99 28.03
CA PRO A 259 11.35 -19.42 28.30
C PRO A 259 11.20 -19.73 29.79
N GLU A 260 11.64 -18.83 30.67
CA GLU A 260 11.56 -18.91 32.12
C GLU A 260 10.87 -17.67 32.71
N PRO A 261 9.56 -17.45 32.45
CA PRO A 261 8.87 -16.19 32.75
C PRO A 261 8.74 -15.87 34.25
N ALA A 262 9.09 -16.81 35.14
CA ALA A 262 9.14 -16.61 36.59
C ALA A 262 10.52 -16.15 37.09
N SER A 263 11.54 -16.20 36.23
CA SER A 263 12.88 -15.71 36.55
C SER A 263 12.90 -14.18 36.57
N LEU A 264 13.69 -13.61 37.49
CA LEU A 264 13.98 -12.18 37.52
C LEU A 264 15.41 -11.89 37.03
N GLU A 265 16.14 -12.92 36.61
CA GLU A 265 17.49 -12.78 36.08
C GLU A 265 17.43 -12.38 34.61
N PRO A 266 18.08 -11.28 34.20
CA PRO A 266 18.16 -10.91 32.79
C PRO A 266 18.90 -11.99 31.99
N HIS A 267 18.32 -12.41 30.87
CA HIS A 267 18.97 -13.31 29.92
C HIS A 267 19.25 -12.60 28.58
N ALA A 268 20.17 -13.15 27.79
CA ALA A 268 20.43 -12.66 26.45
C ALA A 268 19.27 -13.00 25.52
N LEU A 269 19.01 -12.13 24.55
CA LEU A 269 18.08 -12.43 23.45
C LEU A 269 18.59 -13.59 22.62
N GLY A 270 17.67 -14.40 22.10
CA GLY A 270 17.97 -15.42 21.09
C GLY A 270 18.34 -14.79 19.74
N GLU A 271 18.89 -15.62 18.85
CA GLU A 271 19.41 -15.20 17.54
C GLU A 271 18.35 -14.49 16.67
N TYR A 272 17.13 -15.06 16.58
CA TYR A 272 16.03 -14.46 15.81
C TYR A 272 15.43 -13.23 16.48
N GLU A 273 15.44 -13.17 17.81
CA GLU A 273 15.01 -12.00 18.56
C GLU A 273 15.98 -10.85 18.32
N LEU A 274 17.29 -11.12 18.33
CA LEU A 274 18.32 -10.14 18.01
C LEU A 274 18.22 -9.68 16.55
N ALA A 275 18.02 -10.58 15.59
CA ALA A 275 17.75 -10.23 14.19
C ALA A 275 16.53 -9.31 14.04
N SER A 276 15.42 -9.67 14.70
CA SER A 276 14.18 -8.88 14.70
C SER A 276 14.38 -7.51 15.32
N ARG A 277 15.11 -7.44 16.44
CA ARG A 277 15.39 -6.19 17.13
C ARG A 277 16.26 -5.25 16.28
N LEU A 278 17.31 -5.78 15.65
CA LEU A 278 18.18 -5.00 14.76
C LEU A 278 17.44 -4.47 13.53
N SER A 279 16.70 -5.34 12.83
CA SER A 279 15.94 -4.97 11.63
C SER A 279 14.91 -3.88 11.89
N TYR A 280 14.11 -4.00 12.96
CA TYR A 280 13.12 -2.96 13.25
C TYR A 280 13.74 -1.69 13.84
N PHE A 281 14.86 -1.81 14.55
CA PHE A 281 15.57 -0.63 15.05
C PHE A 281 16.20 0.17 13.91
N LEU A 282 16.89 -0.50 12.97
CA LEU A 282 17.65 0.17 11.91
C LEU A 282 16.82 0.45 10.65
N TRP A 283 15.91 -0.45 10.28
CA TRP A 283 15.15 -0.39 9.02
C TRP A 283 13.64 -0.25 9.21
N SER A 284 13.13 -0.39 10.43
CA SER A 284 11.67 -0.43 10.71
C SER A 284 10.92 -1.41 9.80
N SER A 285 11.57 -2.53 9.47
CA SER A 285 11.07 -3.56 8.58
C SER A 285 11.60 -4.93 9.01
N THR A 286 11.11 -6.00 8.37
CA THR A 286 11.52 -7.38 8.67
C THR A 286 13.00 -7.62 8.34
N PRO A 287 13.71 -8.53 9.05
CA PRO A 287 15.03 -8.99 8.67
C PRO A 287 15.08 -9.47 7.21
N ASP A 288 16.18 -9.17 6.53
CA ASP A 288 16.45 -9.78 5.23
C ASP A 288 17.04 -11.19 5.38
N ASP A 289 17.16 -11.91 4.27
CA ASP A 289 17.66 -13.29 4.27
C ASP A 289 19.06 -13.39 4.84
N GLU A 290 19.94 -12.42 4.59
CA GLU A 290 21.30 -12.44 5.14
C GLU A 290 21.27 -12.42 6.68
N LEU A 291 20.43 -11.56 7.27
CA LEU A 291 20.31 -11.47 8.72
C LEU A 291 19.61 -12.70 9.32
N LEU A 292 18.60 -13.25 8.65
CA LEU A 292 17.94 -14.49 9.08
C LEU A 292 18.86 -15.69 8.98
N ASN A 293 19.69 -15.79 7.94
CA ASN A 293 20.66 -16.87 7.78
C ASN A 293 21.75 -16.79 8.86
N ALA A 294 22.22 -15.59 9.21
CA ALA A 294 23.15 -15.41 10.33
C ALA A 294 22.51 -15.84 11.67
N ALA A 295 21.20 -15.65 11.83
CA ALA A 295 20.47 -16.14 12.99
C ALA A 295 20.29 -17.67 12.97
N ASP A 296 20.03 -18.28 11.80
CA ASP A 296 19.98 -19.74 11.64
C ASP A 296 21.32 -20.39 12.07
N ASP A 297 22.43 -19.76 11.69
CA ASP A 297 23.78 -20.24 11.97
C ASP A 297 24.26 -19.94 13.41
N GLY A 298 23.47 -19.21 14.20
CA GLY A 298 23.81 -18.85 15.58
C GLY A 298 24.98 -17.87 15.71
N LEU A 299 25.13 -16.97 14.73
CA LEU A 299 26.28 -16.08 14.62
C LEU A 299 26.02 -14.66 15.14
N LEU A 300 24.78 -14.25 15.40
CA LEU A 300 24.48 -12.87 15.80
C LEU A 300 24.86 -12.58 17.25
N SER A 301 24.99 -13.61 18.09
CA SER A 301 25.58 -13.45 19.43
C SER A 301 27.08 -13.16 19.42
N ASP A 302 27.79 -13.41 18.30
CA ASP A 302 29.19 -13.04 18.16
C ASP A 302 29.34 -11.53 17.93
N PRO A 303 30.08 -10.80 18.79
CA PRO A 303 30.20 -9.34 18.67
C PRO A 303 30.76 -8.86 17.33
N GLY A 304 31.67 -9.62 16.70
CA GLY A 304 32.26 -9.25 15.42
C GLY A 304 31.26 -9.34 14.27
N THR A 305 30.50 -10.44 14.24
CA THR A 305 29.43 -10.66 13.26
C THR A 305 28.29 -9.65 13.45
N LEU A 306 27.91 -9.39 14.69
CA LEU A 306 26.90 -8.38 15.03
C LEU A 306 27.31 -6.98 14.52
N GLU A 307 28.55 -6.57 14.77
CA GLU A 307 29.07 -5.29 14.27
C GLU A 307 29.06 -5.23 12.74
N GLN A 308 29.44 -6.32 12.07
CA GLN A 308 29.42 -6.41 10.61
C GLN A 308 28.00 -6.23 10.05
N GLN A 309 27.01 -6.90 10.64
CA GLN A 309 25.60 -6.78 10.24
C GLN A 309 25.07 -5.37 10.46
N VAL A 310 25.37 -4.75 11.62
CA VAL A 310 24.98 -3.35 11.88
C VAL A 310 25.57 -2.40 10.84
N ARG A 311 26.87 -2.51 10.52
CA ARG A 311 27.51 -1.67 9.51
C ARG A 311 26.90 -1.85 8.12
N ARG A 312 26.62 -3.10 7.72
CA ARG A 312 25.94 -3.41 6.46
C ARG A 312 24.56 -2.76 6.42
N MET A 313 23.78 -2.92 7.48
CA MET A 313 22.42 -2.42 7.55
C MET A 313 22.36 -0.89 7.57
N LEU A 314 23.30 -0.21 8.25
CA LEU A 314 23.41 1.25 8.21
C LEU A 314 23.77 1.77 6.81
N GLY A 315 24.51 0.99 6.01
CA GLY A 315 24.84 1.31 4.62
C GLY A 315 23.70 1.09 3.62
N ASP A 316 22.63 0.39 4.00
CA ASP A 316 21.46 0.13 3.16
C ASP A 316 20.52 1.35 3.16
N PRO A 317 19.89 1.71 2.02
CA PRO A 317 18.94 2.83 1.95
C PRO A 317 17.79 2.77 2.96
N ARG A 318 17.38 1.56 3.40
CA ARG A 318 16.35 1.37 4.42
C ARG A 318 16.74 1.99 5.78
N SER A 319 18.01 2.28 6.02
CA SER A 319 18.47 2.93 7.26
C SER A 319 17.96 4.36 7.44
N SER A 320 17.37 4.98 6.41
CA SER A 320 16.64 6.25 6.56
C SER A 320 15.52 6.14 7.60
N ALA A 321 14.93 4.95 7.77
CA ALA A 321 13.93 4.69 8.79
C ALA A 321 14.44 4.97 10.21
N LEU A 322 15.73 4.75 10.51
CA LEU A 322 16.31 5.09 11.80
C LEU A 322 16.27 6.62 12.03
N VAL A 323 16.53 7.42 11.00
CA VAL A 323 16.43 8.89 11.07
C VAL A 323 14.97 9.30 11.30
N GLU A 324 14.05 8.76 10.50
CA GLU A 324 12.62 9.12 10.54
C GLU A 324 11.92 8.69 11.84
N ASN A 325 12.31 7.55 12.40
CA ASN A 325 11.70 6.97 13.59
C ASN A 325 12.42 7.35 14.88
N PHE A 326 13.71 7.05 14.99
CA PHE A 326 14.44 7.29 16.22
C PHE A 326 14.72 8.78 16.41
N ALA A 327 15.34 9.45 15.45
CA ALA A 327 15.59 10.90 15.56
C ALA A 327 14.28 11.69 15.50
N GLY A 328 13.31 11.19 14.72
CA GLY A 328 11.93 11.66 14.67
C GLY A 328 11.32 11.93 16.05
N GLN A 329 11.48 10.95 16.94
CA GLN A 329 10.92 10.95 18.29
C GLN A 329 11.90 11.52 19.32
N TRP A 330 13.17 11.14 19.30
CA TRP A 330 14.16 11.66 20.24
C TRP A 330 14.36 13.17 20.14
N LEU A 331 14.41 13.71 18.92
CA LEU A 331 14.66 15.13 18.66
C LEU A 331 13.38 15.95 18.42
N PHE A 332 12.21 15.34 18.63
CA PHE A 332 10.89 15.95 18.41
C PHE A 332 10.68 16.48 16.98
N ILE A 333 11.34 15.90 15.97
CA ILE A 333 11.17 16.31 14.57
C ILE A 333 9.71 16.10 14.13
N ARG A 334 9.08 14.99 14.55
CA ARG A 334 7.66 14.71 14.25
C ARG A 334 6.71 15.72 14.90
N ALA A 335 7.09 16.26 16.04
CA ALA A 335 6.27 17.23 16.76
C ALA A 335 6.16 18.57 16.01
N LEU A 336 7.01 18.84 15.01
CA LEU A 336 6.90 20.04 14.18
C LEU A 336 5.54 20.16 13.50
N ASP A 337 4.95 19.05 13.04
CA ASP A 337 3.64 19.05 12.36
C ASP A 337 2.50 19.50 13.26
N ALA A 338 2.52 19.06 14.52
CA ALA A 338 1.51 19.41 15.51
C ALA A 338 1.79 20.74 16.22
N HIS A 339 2.99 21.32 16.07
CA HIS A 339 3.38 22.53 16.76
C HIS A 339 2.96 23.79 15.99
N GLU A 340 1.76 24.27 16.28
CA GLU A 340 1.23 25.51 15.72
C GLU A 340 1.85 26.74 16.40
N LEU A 341 2.45 27.61 15.61
CA LEU A 341 2.90 28.94 16.03
C LEU A 341 1.86 29.98 15.61
N ASP A 342 1.68 31.01 16.41
CA ASP A 342 0.83 32.13 16.04
C ASP A 342 1.50 32.95 14.92
N THR A 343 0.96 32.83 13.72
CA THR A 343 1.48 33.50 12.52
C THR A 343 1.34 35.02 12.56
N ASN A 344 0.57 35.59 13.49
CA ASN A 344 0.57 37.03 13.73
C ASN A 344 1.91 37.50 14.31
N TYR A 345 2.58 36.65 15.10
CA TYR A 345 3.91 36.91 15.66
C TYR A 345 5.04 36.46 14.72
N LEU A 346 4.85 35.36 13.98
CA LEU A 346 5.85 34.80 13.06
C LEU A 346 5.28 34.70 11.63
N ARG A 347 5.19 35.84 10.96
CA ARG A 347 4.53 35.96 9.63
C ARG A 347 5.17 35.12 8.52
N ASP A 348 6.46 34.80 8.63
CA ASP A 348 7.20 34.00 7.64
C ASP A 348 7.15 32.49 7.92
N TYR A 349 6.53 32.07 9.04
CA TYR A 349 6.33 30.67 9.38
C TYR A 349 5.10 30.14 8.65
N ASP A 350 5.34 29.24 7.70
CA ASP A 350 4.33 28.50 6.94
C ASP A 350 4.73 27.03 6.81
N ASP A 351 3.89 26.22 6.16
CA ASP A 351 4.11 24.79 6.00
C ASP A 351 5.40 24.48 5.20
N ALA A 352 5.77 25.34 4.25
CA ALA A 352 7.00 25.16 3.48
C ALA A 352 8.25 25.45 4.32
N LEU A 353 8.22 26.42 5.23
CA LEU A 353 9.31 26.62 6.19
C LEU A 353 9.38 25.44 7.15
N ARG A 354 8.24 24.96 7.64
CA ARG A 354 8.18 23.80 8.55
C ARG A 354 8.80 22.56 7.91
N GLU A 355 8.47 22.27 6.66
CA GLU A 355 9.11 21.20 5.89
C GLU A 355 10.62 21.41 5.76
N SER A 356 11.05 22.65 5.54
CA SER A 356 12.48 22.95 5.44
C SER A 356 13.22 22.70 6.76
N LEU A 357 12.60 23.03 7.91
CA LEU A 357 13.13 22.76 9.24
C LEU A 357 13.20 21.27 9.55
N ARG A 358 12.18 20.50 9.14
CA ARG A 358 12.17 19.05 9.29
C ARG A 358 13.33 18.41 8.53
N GLN A 359 13.47 18.74 7.24
CA GLN A 359 14.53 18.19 6.41
C GLN A 359 15.93 18.61 6.90
N GLU A 360 16.11 19.82 7.43
CA GLU A 360 17.36 20.22 8.08
C GLU A 360 17.75 19.24 9.20
N MET A 361 16.83 18.98 10.13
CA MET A 361 17.09 18.12 11.28
C MET A 361 17.35 16.68 10.86
N GLN A 362 16.59 16.17 9.88
CA GLN A 362 16.78 14.83 9.33
C GLN A 362 18.14 14.67 8.65
N LEU A 363 18.48 15.57 7.72
CA LEU A 363 19.76 15.51 6.99
C LEU A 363 20.96 15.69 7.93
N PHE A 364 20.84 16.56 8.94
CA PHE A 364 21.90 16.74 9.93
C PHE A 364 22.16 15.45 10.73
N PHE A 365 21.09 14.78 11.19
CA PHE A 365 21.23 13.52 11.91
C PHE A 365 21.66 12.36 11.00
N GLU A 366 21.17 12.32 9.77
CA GLU A 366 21.57 11.33 8.77
C GLU A 366 23.06 11.42 8.45
N ASP A 367 23.59 12.63 8.24
CA ASP A 367 25.03 12.87 8.04
C ASP A 367 25.84 12.47 9.28
N PHE A 368 25.34 12.76 10.49
CA PHE A 368 25.97 12.29 11.73
C PHE A 368 26.12 10.77 11.77
N LEU A 369 25.05 10.04 11.41
CA LEU A 369 25.05 8.58 11.40
C LEU A 369 25.94 8.00 10.28
N LYS A 370 25.75 8.45 9.04
CA LYS A 370 26.43 7.88 7.86
C LYS A 370 27.93 8.13 7.87
N GLU A 371 28.35 9.31 8.31
CA GLU A 371 29.76 9.67 8.40
C GLU A 371 30.42 9.20 9.72
N ASN A 372 29.66 8.47 10.56
CA ASN A 372 30.12 7.95 11.85
C ASN A 372 30.82 9.03 12.70
N ARG A 373 30.15 10.18 12.82
CA ARG A 373 30.72 11.37 13.47
C ARG A 373 30.77 11.18 15.00
N PRO A 374 31.72 11.82 15.70
CA PRO A 374 31.72 11.81 17.16
C PRO A 374 30.44 12.42 17.72
N ILE A 375 29.84 11.81 18.75
CA ILE A 375 28.58 12.31 19.36
C ILE A 375 28.64 13.79 19.79
N ALA A 376 29.82 14.28 20.18
CA ALA A 376 30.04 15.68 20.54
C ALA A 376 29.83 16.65 19.35
N GLU A 377 29.94 16.18 18.11
CA GLU A 377 29.69 16.97 16.91
C GLU A 377 28.21 17.35 16.78
N LEU A 378 27.27 16.56 17.31
CA LEU A 378 25.86 16.96 17.39
C LEU A 378 25.68 18.31 18.10
N LEU A 379 26.53 18.65 19.06
CA LEU A 379 26.45 19.90 19.82
C LEU A 379 27.38 20.99 19.28
N THR A 380 28.53 20.60 18.75
CA THR A 380 29.62 21.52 18.41
C THR A 380 29.74 21.80 16.91
N ALA A 381 29.02 21.07 16.05
CA ALA A 381 29.03 21.27 14.61
C ALA A 381 28.82 22.75 14.27
N ASN A 382 29.63 23.25 13.35
CA ASN A 382 29.51 24.59 12.83
C ASN A 382 28.79 24.60 11.48
N TYR A 383 28.06 23.55 11.12
CA TYR A 383 27.36 23.44 9.84
C TYR A 383 25.93 22.94 10.03
N SER A 384 25.13 23.07 8.97
CA SER A 384 23.82 22.45 8.83
C SER A 384 23.48 22.25 7.35
N TYR A 385 22.32 21.68 7.06
CA TYR A 385 21.81 21.45 5.70
C TYR A 385 20.65 22.39 5.41
N LEU A 386 20.82 23.27 4.43
CA LEU A 386 19.85 24.34 4.15
C LEU A 386 19.43 24.32 2.68
N ASP A 387 18.12 24.45 2.44
CA ASP A 387 17.59 24.85 1.15
C ASP A 387 17.56 26.39 1.02
N LYS A 388 17.04 26.91 -0.09
CA LYS A 388 16.96 28.37 -0.30
C LYS A 388 16.06 29.05 0.72
N ARG A 389 14.96 28.41 1.12
CA ARG A 389 13.99 29.00 2.04
C ARG A 389 14.58 29.11 3.44
N LEU A 390 15.16 28.03 3.94
CA LEU A 390 15.78 28.00 5.26
C LEU A 390 17.03 28.88 5.31
N ALA A 391 17.83 28.93 4.23
CA ALA A 391 18.95 29.85 4.12
C ALA A 391 18.50 31.31 4.31
N LYS A 392 17.42 31.73 3.63
CA LYS A 392 16.81 33.05 3.82
C LYS A 392 16.36 33.26 5.26
N HIS A 393 15.73 32.26 5.88
CA HIS A 393 15.30 32.33 7.29
C HIS A 393 16.49 32.50 8.25
N TYR A 394 17.63 31.88 7.95
CA TYR A 394 18.86 32.01 8.74
C TYR A 394 19.71 33.24 8.38
N GLY A 395 19.34 33.98 7.33
CA GLY A 395 20.09 35.13 6.86
C GLY A 395 21.41 34.76 6.16
N VAL A 396 21.51 33.55 5.62
CA VAL A 396 22.65 33.06 4.84
C VAL A 396 22.25 32.82 3.37
N GLN A 397 23.24 32.64 2.49
CA GLN A 397 23.01 32.43 1.05
C GLN A 397 23.36 30.99 0.66
N THR A 398 22.54 30.38 -0.20
CA THR A 398 22.82 29.09 -0.84
C THR A 398 22.74 29.23 -2.36
N SER A 399 23.57 28.48 -3.09
CA SER A 399 23.71 28.62 -4.55
C SER A 399 22.98 27.55 -5.36
N GLY A 400 22.59 26.43 -4.75
CA GLY A 400 21.98 25.27 -5.43
C GLY A 400 20.45 25.22 -5.35
N ALA A 401 19.86 24.32 -6.16
CA ALA A 401 18.47 23.89 -6.01
C ALA A 401 18.45 22.66 -5.07
N GLY A 402 17.78 22.78 -3.93
CA GLY A 402 17.72 21.75 -2.89
C GLY A 402 18.59 22.03 -1.67
N PHE A 403 18.62 21.07 -0.75
CA PHE A 403 19.41 21.15 0.48
C PHE A 403 20.91 21.04 0.19
N GLN A 404 21.69 21.89 0.82
CA GLN A 404 23.15 21.90 0.72
C GLN A 404 23.76 22.04 2.10
N ARG A 405 24.90 21.40 2.32
CA ARG A 405 25.69 21.64 3.53
C ARG A 405 26.21 23.09 3.50
N VAL A 406 25.98 23.82 4.60
CA VAL A 406 26.44 25.19 4.81
C VAL A 406 27.22 25.24 6.10
N ASP A 407 28.49 25.64 6.01
CA ASP A 407 29.31 25.94 7.17
C ASP A 407 29.06 27.39 7.64
N PHE A 408 28.84 27.57 8.94
CA PHE A 408 28.64 28.85 9.60
C PHE A 408 29.96 29.40 10.16
N GLU A 409 30.17 30.70 9.99
CA GLU A 409 31.32 31.40 10.56
C GLU A 409 31.22 31.50 12.10
N ALA A 410 32.33 31.22 12.78
CA ALA A 410 32.41 31.31 14.24
C ALA A 410 32.23 32.77 14.71
N GLY A 411 31.30 33.01 15.63
CA GLY A 411 31.03 34.35 16.17
C GLY A 411 30.19 35.26 15.26
N GLY A 412 29.70 34.75 14.12
CA GLY A 412 28.78 35.49 13.25
C GLY A 412 27.36 35.56 13.81
N PRO A 413 26.56 36.58 13.44
CA PRO A 413 25.16 36.72 13.87
C PRO A 413 24.24 35.57 13.41
N ALA A 414 24.68 34.78 12.42
CA ALA A 414 23.97 33.63 11.86
C ALA A 414 24.53 32.27 12.35
N GLN A 415 25.25 32.21 13.48
CA GLN A 415 25.86 30.96 13.97
C GLN A 415 24.79 29.94 14.45
N ARG A 416 24.27 29.13 13.52
CA ARG A 416 23.16 28.19 13.69
C ARG A 416 23.57 26.71 13.74
N GLY A 417 24.87 26.41 13.67
CA GLY A 417 25.39 25.04 13.66
C GLY A 417 25.15 24.27 14.97
N GLY A 418 25.03 22.95 14.84
CA GLY A 418 24.75 22.03 15.94
C GLY A 418 23.26 21.97 16.29
N LEU A 419 22.86 20.84 16.85
CA LEU A 419 21.49 20.45 17.14
C LEU A 419 20.72 21.51 17.95
N LEU A 420 21.33 22.07 18.99
CA LEU A 420 20.67 23.01 19.91
C LEU A 420 20.34 24.38 19.28
N ARG A 421 20.85 24.67 18.08
CA ARG A 421 20.69 25.97 17.42
C ARG A 421 19.81 25.91 16.18
N GLN A 422 19.41 24.70 15.75
CA GLN A 422 18.48 24.48 14.65
C GLN A 422 17.09 25.02 15.00
N ALA A 423 16.47 25.74 14.07
CA ALA A 423 15.17 26.38 14.31
C ALA A 423 14.05 25.35 14.49
N GLY A 424 14.15 24.15 13.91
CA GLY A 424 13.18 23.08 14.14
C GLY A 424 13.09 22.71 15.62
N LEU A 425 14.22 22.40 16.25
CA LEU A 425 14.29 22.09 17.68
C LEU A 425 13.86 23.28 18.55
N LEU A 426 14.29 24.49 18.19
CA LEU A 426 13.93 25.71 18.92
C LEU A 426 12.43 26.03 18.85
N THR A 427 11.75 25.61 17.79
CA THR A 427 10.30 25.72 17.61
C THR A 427 9.56 24.75 18.52
N VAL A 428 9.85 23.44 18.44
CA VAL A 428 9.12 22.42 19.23
C VAL A 428 9.37 22.55 20.74
N THR A 429 10.45 23.23 21.14
CA THR A 429 10.75 23.58 22.53
C THR A 429 10.27 24.99 22.93
N SER A 430 9.29 25.55 22.22
CA SER A 430 8.71 26.88 22.51
C SER A 430 7.21 26.83 22.85
N TYR A 431 6.61 28.00 23.06
CA TYR A 431 5.16 28.17 23.08
C TYR A 431 4.71 28.78 21.74
N PRO A 432 3.44 28.62 21.34
CA PRO A 432 2.92 29.17 20.09
C PRO A 432 3.22 30.66 19.86
N THR A 433 3.25 31.45 20.93
CA THR A 433 3.41 32.92 20.89
C THR A 433 4.75 33.43 21.42
N ARG A 434 5.60 32.57 22.03
CA ARG A 434 6.86 33.01 22.64
C ARG A 434 7.91 31.91 22.81
N THR A 435 9.17 32.31 22.88
CA THR A 435 10.29 31.42 23.22
C THR A 435 10.22 30.94 24.67
N SER A 436 10.75 29.75 24.99
CA SER A 436 10.78 29.21 26.35
C SER A 436 12.14 28.60 26.73
N PRO A 437 12.98 29.31 27.51
CA PRO A 437 14.18 28.74 28.11
C PRO A 437 13.88 27.54 29.02
N VAL A 438 12.73 27.55 29.70
CA VAL A 438 12.31 26.46 30.60
C VAL A 438 12.04 25.18 29.83
N LYS A 439 11.25 25.22 28.75
CA LYS A 439 10.99 24.03 27.91
C LYS A 439 12.27 23.50 27.26
N ARG A 440 13.16 24.39 26.82
CA ARG A 440 14.48 24.02 26.28
C ARG A 440 15.37 23.35 27.33
N GLY A 441 15.44 23.91 28.52
CA GLY A 441 16.19 23.34 29.64
C GLY A 441 15.64 21.98 30.06
N LYS A 442 14.31 21.84 30.13
CA LYS A 442 13.64 20.55 30.35
C LYS A 442 14.06 19.53 29.29
N TRP A 443 13.98 19.89 28.02
CA TRP A 443 14.37 19.00 26.91
C TRP A 443 15.82 18.54 27.04
N VAL A 444 16.76 19.44 27.36
CA VAL A 444 18.18 19.08 27.58
C VAL A 444 18.34 18.10 28.75
N LEU A 445 17.72 18.41 29.89
CA LEU A 445 17.79 17.56 31.09
C LEU A 445 17.19 16.18 30.83
N GLU A 446 16.10 16.10 30.08
CA GLU A 446 15.38 14.86 29.80
C GLU A 446 16.04 14.03 28.70
N GLN A 447 16.29 14.62 27.53
CA GLN A 447 16.72 13.91 26.33
C GLN A 447 18.23 13.70 26.22
N LEU A 448 19.04 14.54 26.90
CA LEU A 448 20.51 14.44 26.83
C LEU A 448 21.14 13.97 28.14
N LEU A 449 20.53 14.29 29.29
CA LEU A 449 21.12 14.04 30.61
C LEU A 449 20.37 12.98 31.43
N CYS A 450 19.25 12.46 30.92
CA CYS A 450 18.40 11.46 31.59
C CYS A 450 17.99 11.88 33.03
N SER A 451 17.79 13.18 33.24
CA SER A 451 17.55 13.80 34.54
C SER A 451 16.34 14.74 34.50
N ALA A 452 15.19 14.23 34.01
CA ALA A 452 13.98 15.01 33.83
C ALA A 452 13.56 15.72 35.14
N PRO A 453 13.24 17.03 35.09
CA PRO A 453 12.79 17.75 36.27
C PRO A 453 11.39 17.26 36.73
N PRO A 454 11.07 17.31 38.03
CA PRO A 454 9.74 16.96 38.52
C PRO A 454 8.67 17.91 37.93
N PRO A 455 7.40 17.49 37.86
CA PRO A 455 6.33 18.38 37.44
C PRO A 455 6.23 19.61 38.36
N PRO A 456 5.81 20.77 37.83
CA PRO A 456 5.64 21.96 38.66
C PRO A 456 4.58 21.71 39.75
N PRO A 457 4.71 22.32 40.94
CA PRO A 457 3.67 22.24 41.98
C PRO A 457 2.33 22.78 41.45
N ALA A 458 1.23 22.14 41.86
CA ALA A 458 -0.12 22.42 41.33
C ALA A 458 -0.60 23.87 41.53
N ASP A 459 -0.07 24.57 42.54
CA ASP A 459 -0.54 25.90 42.95
C ASP A 459 0.39 27.05 42.50
N VAL A 460 1.34 26.79 41.60
CA VAL A 460 2.28 27.82 41.10
C VAL A 460 1.86 28.30 39.71
N GLU A 461 1.54 29.59 39.59
CA GLU A 461 1.37 30.27 38.30
C GLU A 461 2.73 30.27 37.57
N THR A 462 2.81 29.55 36.46
CA THR A 462 4.04 29.40 35.67
C THR A 462 4.02 30.21 34.38
N ASP A 463 2.96 31.00 34.15
CA ASP A 463 2.79 31.79 32.94
C ASP A 463 3.43 33.18 33.09
N ILE A 464 4.52 33.44 32.36
CA ILE A 464 5.27 34.70 32.41
C ILE A 464 4.80 35.60 31.28
N THR A 465 3.96 36.58 31.59
CA THR A 465 3.31 37.47 30.62
C THR A 465 4.30 38.45 29.97
N SER A 466 3.87 39.11 28.89
CA SER A 466 4.65 40.18 28.26
C SER A 466 4.90 41.38 29.18
N GLU A 467 4.02 41.62 30.17
CA GLU A 467 4.23 42.65 31.19
C GLU A 467 5.36 42.26 32.15
N ASP A 468 5.47 40.97 32.50
CA ASP A 468 6.50 40.45 33.40
C ASP A 468 7.92 40.56 32.82
N ILE A 469 8.06 40.47 31.49
CA ILE A 469 9.36 40.57 30.81
C ILE A 469 9.79 42.01 30.50
N ALA A 470 8.93 43.02 30.63
CA ALA A 470 9.26 44.45 30.55
C ALA A 470 10.21 44.87 29.41
N GLY A 471 10.06 44.26 28.22
CA GLY A 471 10.89 44.54 27.04
C GLY A 471 12.26 43.84 27.01
N LYS A 472 12.58 43.04 28.03
CA LYS A 472 13.71 42.10 28.03
C LYS A 472 13.30 40.76 27.40
N THR A 473 14.28 39.97 27.00
CA THR A 473 14.06 38.55 26.69
C THR A 473 13.80 37.78 27.98
N LEU A 474 13.03 36.69 27.89
CA LEU A 474 12.78 35.82 29.05
C LEU A 474 14.08 35.28 29.67
N ARG A 475 15.14 35.12 28.85
CA ARG A 475 16.47 34.75 29.33
C ARG A 475 17.05 35.82 30.26
N GLU A 476 17.04 37.09 29.84
CA GLU A 476 17.55 38.23 30.63
C GLU A 476 16.75 38.53 31.90
N VAL A 477 15.57 37.91 32.07
CA VAL A 477 14.76 37.99 33.29
C VAL A 477 15.08 36.85 34.25
N LEU A 478 15.50 35.69 33.73
CA LEU A 478 15.84 34.50 34.51
C LEU A 478 17.31 34.44 34.93
N GLU A 479 18.21 35.09 34.17
CA GLU A 479 19.61 35.38 34.55
C GLU A 479 19.69 36.54 35.55
#